data_AF-A0A7U7CV54-F1
#
_entry.id   AF-A0A7U7CV54-F1
#
_cell.length_a   1.000
_cell.length_b   1.000
_cell.length_c   1.000
_cell.angle_alpha   90.00
_cell.angle_beta   90.00
_cell.angle_gamma   90.00
#
_symmetry.space_group_name_H-M   'P 1'
#
loop_
_entity.id
_entity.type
_entity.pdbx_description
1 polymer ?
#
loop_
_entity_poly.entity_id
_entity_poly.type
_entity_poly.pdbx_seq_one_letter_code
_entity_poly.pdbx_strand_id
1 'polypeptide(L)'
;MKRYNLLIVLLLLIFNVTTAQKKGSPAADLSILKDTKSKIEATVPLVIQHLQTISTKEGDNNIVNNGKIAVGREYGILESEWFLYRNNMKNCILNNSSKKAKKCMEYHNNMFRGTMINYNNYITNLTRKNGYLGVEGDTKFDFKPADIATKLNEAYFNANDAAGRMKADQKRDFLGQTMSDDNKLTPYAQLAQ
;
A
#
# COMPACT_ATOMS: atom_id res chain seq x y z
N MET A 1 22.46 34.70 -0.82
CA MET A 1 21.27 34.04 -0.21
C MET A 1 21.21 32.59 -0.70
N LYS A 2 21.16 31.49 0.05
CA LYS A 2 21.36 31.19 1.48
C LYS A 2 21.88 29.72 1.54
N ARG A 3 23.20 29.48 1.41
CA ARG A 3 23.79 28.12 1.62
C ARG A 3 23.59 27.63 3.07
N TYR A 4 23.39 28.56 4.01
CA TYR A 4 23.07 28.27 5.41
C TYR A 4 21.64 27.76 5.65
N ASN A 5 20.70 27.95 4.71
CA ASN A 5 19.33 27.44 4.87
C ASN A 5 19.24 25.93 4.67
N LEU A 6 19.98 25.38 3.70
CA LEU A 6 19.97 23.95 3.41
C LEU A 6 20.52 23.15 4.61
N LEU A 7 21.57 23.67 5.23
CA LEU A 7 22.22 23.08 6.40
C LEU A 7 21.31 23.10 7.64
N ILE A 8 20.58 24.18 7.86
CA ILE A 8 19.58 24.27 8.94
C ILE A 8 18.40 23.32 8.69
N VAL A 9 17.92 23.19 7.46
CA VAL A 9 16.86 22.23 7.09
C VAL A 9 17.35 20.78 7.27
N LEU A 10 18.58 20.47 6.87
CA LEU A 10 19.21 19.16 7.10
C LEU A 10 19.40 18.88 8.59
N LEU A 11 19.87 19.86 9.38
CA LEU A 11 20.02 19.72 10.82
C LEU A 11 18.67 19.48 11.51
N LEU A 12 17.62 20.23 11.14
CA LEU A 12 16.25 20.02 11.65
C LEU A 12 15.70 18.64 11.29
N LEU A 13 15.98 18.14 10.07
CA LEU A 13 15.67 16.76 9.68
C LEU A 13 16.41 15.75 10.57
N ILE A 14 17.71 15.93 10.82
CA ILE A 14 18.51 15.02 11.65
C ILE A 14 18.04 15.03 13.13
N PHE A 15 17.66 16.18 13.69
CA PHE A 15 17.12 16.29 15.06
C PHE A 15 15.73 15.63 15.20
N ASN A 16 14.88 15.68 14.16
CA ASN A 16 13.59 15.00 14.16
C ASN A 16 13.73 13.46 14.05
N VAL A 17 14.77 12.97 13.35
CA VAL A 17 15.02 11.52 13.21
C VAL A 17 15.65 10.93 14.48
N THR A 18 16.58 11.64 15.11
CA THR A 18 17.31 11.16 16.30
C THR A 18 16.46 11.16 17.58
N THR A 19 15.47 12.04 17.72
CA THR A 19 14.57 12.07 18.89
C THR A 19 13.53 10.94 18.89
N ALA A 20 13.33 10.25 17.76
CA ALA A 20 12.40 9.14 17.61
C ALA A 20 13.00 7.76 17.96
N GLN A 21 14.32 7.57 17.85
CA GLN A 21 14.95 6.27 18.10
C GLN A 21 15.27 6.05 19.58
N LYS A 22 14.68 5.00 20.20
CA LYS A 22 15.25 4.41 21.43
C LYS A 22 16.50 3.64 21.02
N LYS A 23 17.52 3.66 21.86
CA LYS A 23 18.51 2.57 21.87
C LYS A 23 17.76 1.24 22.03
N GLY A 24 17.80 0.39 21.00
CA GLY A 24 17.12 -0.92 20.97
C GLY A 24 15.63 -0.94 20.54
N SER A 25 15.07 0.15 20.01
CA SER A 25 13.75 0.10 19.35
C SER A 25 13.89 0.17 17.83
N PRO A 26 13.16 -0.64 17.04
CA PRO A 26 13.16 -0.56 15.60
C PRO A 26 12.79 0.85 15.13
N ALA A 27 13.44 1.33 14.06
CA ALA A 27 13.00 2.55 13.40
C ALA A 27 11.60 2.32 12.79
N ALA A 28 10.78 3.37 12.78
CA ALA A 28 9.52 3.35 12.05
C ALA A 28 9.81 3.36 10.55
N ASP A 29 9.94 2.17 9.95
CA ASP A 29 10.18 2.02 8.53
C ASP A 29 8.86 2.19 7.74
N LEU A 30 8.60 3.41 7.30
CA LEU A 30 7.43 3.73 6.48
C LEU A 30 7.65 3.45 4.98
N SER A 31 8.84 2.94 4.58
CA SER A 31 9.09 2.56 3.18
C SER A 31 8.21 1.41 2.69
N ILE A 32 7.69 0.59 3.62
CA ILE A 32 6.71 -0.46 3.34
C ILE A 32 5.44 0.06 2.65
N LEU A 33 5.08 1.34 2.85
CA LEU A 33 3.94 1.94 2.14
C LEU A 33 4.20 2.00 0.62
N LYS A 34 5.43 2.37 0.23
CA LYS A 34 5.85 2.41 -1.16
C LYS A 34 5.99 0.99 -1.73
N ASP A 35 6.58 0.07 -0.99
CA ASP A 35 6.67 -1.35 -1.40
C ASP A 35 5.28 -1.97 -1.62
N THR A 36 4.34 -1.73 -0.68
CA THR A 36 2.95 -2.18 -0.79
C THR A 36 2.29 -1.63 -2.04
N LYS A 37 2.40 -0.30 -2.25
CA LYS A 37 1.90 0.35 -3.47
C LYS A 37 2.46 -0.33 -4.72
N SER A 38 3.77 -0.46 -4.84
CA SER A 38 4.42 -1.05 -6.02
C SER A 38 3.92 -2.47 -6.30
N LYS A 39 3.74 -3.28 -5.25
CA LYS A 39 3.24 -4.66 -5.38
C LYS A 39 1.79 -4.73 -5.84
N ILE A 40 0.94 -3.82 -5.35
CA ILE A 40 -0.44 -3.70 -5.82
C ILE A 40 -0.44 -3.29 -7.30
N GLU A 41 0.28 -2.23 -7.64
CA GLU A 41 0.29 -1.67 -9.00
C GLU A 41 0.85 -2.64 -10.05
N ALA A 42 1.89 -3.41 -9.69
CA ALA A 42 2.50 -4.40 -10.58
C ALA A 42 1.54 -5.52 -11.00
N THR A 43 0.46 -5.76 -10.26
CA THR A 43 -0.54 -6.78 -10.65
C THR A 43 -1.34 -6.40 -11.89
N VAL A 44 -1.66 -5.12 -12.07
CA VAL A 44 -2.52 -4.63 -13.17
C VAL A 44 -1.94 -4.96 -14.55
N PRO A 45 -0.72 -4.51 -14.93
CA PRO A 45 -0.19 -4.77 -16.25
C PRO A 45 -0.03 -6.27 -16.54
N LEU A 46 0.30 -7.07 -15.53
CA LEU A 46 0.40 -8.53 -15.67
C LEU A 46 -0.94 -9.17 -16.00
N VAL A 47 -2.02 -8.75 -15.33
CA VAL A 47 -3.38 -9.24 -15.62
C VAL A 47 -3.82 -8.77 -17.01
N ILE A 48 -3.54 -7.54 -17.41
CA ILE A 48 -3.90 -7.03 -18.75
C ILE A 48 -3.15 -7.79 -19.85
N GLN A 49 -1.85 -8.04 -19.67
CA GLN A 49 -1.06 -8.85 -20.60
C GLN A 49 -1.62 -10.27 -20.72
N HIS A 50 -2.04 -10.86 -19.59
CA HIS A 50 -2.69 -12.17 -19.59
C HIS A 50 -3.96 -12.12 -20.46
N LEU A 51 -4.86 -11.18 -20.21
CA LEU A 51 -6.10 -11.00 -20.98
C LEU A 51 -5.85 -10.78 -22.49
N GLN A 52 -4.83 -10.00 -22.86
CA GLN A 52 -4.43 -9.79 -24.26
C GLN A 52 -3.97 -11.08 -24.94
N THR A 53 -3.23 -11.91 -24.22
CA THR A 53 -2.79 -13.23 -24.70
C THR A 53 -3.99 -14.11 -25.02
N ILE A 54 -4.98 -14.13 -24.13
CA ILE A 54 -6.23 -14.90 -24.34
C ILE A 54 -7.01 -14.36 -25.52
N SER A 55 -7.23 -13.04 -25.55
CA SER A 55 -7.99 -12.38 -26.61
C SER A 55 -7.40 -12.64 -27.99
N THR A 56 -6.06 -12.66 -28.11
CA THR A 56 -5.36 -13.01 -29.36
C THR A 56 -5.58 -14.46 -29.74
N LYS A 57 -5.48 -15.38 -28.76
CA LYS A 57 -5.66 -16.82 -28.98
C LYS A 57 -7.09 -17.16 -29.42
N GLU A 58 -8.09 -16.56 -28.79
CA GLU A 58 -9.51 -16.82 -29.05
C GLU A 58 -10.07 -15.95 -30.19
N GLY A 59 -9.31 -14.95 -30.67
CA GLY A 59 -9.77 -14.01 -31.68
C GLY A 59 -10.90 -13.10 -31.22
N ASP A 60 -11.07 -12.90 -29.91
CA ASP A 60 -12.15 -12.10 -29.32
C ASP A 60 -11.62 -10.94 -28.46
N ASN A 61 -11.73 -9.72 -28.99
CA ASN A 61 -11.34 -8.48 -28.30
C ASN A 61 -12.23 -8.15 -27.09
N ASN A 62 -13.43 -8.73 -26.99
CA ASN A 62 -14.30 -8.49 -25.83
C ASN A 62 -13.71 -9.05 -24.53
N ILE A 63 -12.84 -10.06 -24.60
CA ILE A 63 -12.14 -10.61 -23.43
C ILE A 63 -11.31 -9.52 -22.76
N VAL A 64 -10.50 -8.77 -23.53
CA VAL A 64 -9.69 -7.67 -22.99
C VAL A 64 -10.56 -6.52 -22.53
N ASN A 65 -11.56 -6.11 -23.32
CA ASN A 65 -12.40 -4.96 -22.98
C ASN A 65 -13.18 -5.20 -21.68
N ASN A 66 -13.87 -6.35 -21.57
CA ASN A 66 -14.64 -6.70 -20.38
C ASN A 66 -13.72 -7.00 -19.18
N GLY A 67 -12.57 -7.65 -19.43
CA GLY A 67 -11.56 -7.92 -18.42
C GLY A 67 -10.98 -6.64 -17.82
N LYS A 68 -10.61 -5.64 -18.65
CA LYS A 68 -10.17 -4.32 -18.19
C LYS A 68 -11.23 -3.64 -17.31
N ILE A 69 -12.49 -3.67 -17.72
CA ILE A 69 -13.59 -3.10 -16.92
C ILE A 69 -13.71 -3.80 -15.56
N ALA A 70 -13.66 -5.13 -15.54
CA ALA A 70 -13.84 -5.90 -14.31
C ALA A 70 -12.65 -5.74 -13.34
N VAL A 71 -11.41 -5.83 -13.85
CA VAL A 71 -10.19 -5.57 -13.08
C VAL A 71 -10.18 -4.14 -12.52
N GLY A 72 -10.63 -3.17 -13.31
CA GLY A 72 -10.73 -1.78 -12.87
C GLY A 72 -11.66 -1.57 -11.68
N ARG A 73 -12.76 -2.32 -11.58
CA ARG A 73 -13.67 -2.27 -10.42
C ARG A 73 -12.99 -2.79 -9.16
N GLU A 74 -12.37 -3.96 -9.24
CA GLU A 74 -11.67 -4.58 -8.11
C GLU A 74 -10.48 -3.76 -7.64
N TYR A 75 -9.72 -3.18 -8.58
CA TYR A 75 -8.65 -2.24 -8.27
C TYR A 75 -9.18 -0.98 -7.58
N GLY A 76 -10.29 -0.42 -8.05
CA GLY A 76 -10.90 0.78 -7.44
C GLY A 76 -11.35 0.56 -5.99
N ILE A 77 -11.84 -0.64 -5.65
CA ILE A 77 -12.14 -1.02 -4.26
C ILE A 77 -10.86 -1.02 -3.42
N LEU A 78 -9.79 -1.64 -3.92
CA LEU A 78 -8.51 -1.69 -3.24
C LEU A 78 -7.86 -0.31 -3.09
N GLU A 79 -7.97 0.57 -4.09
CA GLU A 79 -7.52 1.96 -4.06
C GLU A 79 -8.22 2.76 -2.96
N SER A 80 -9.55 2.66 -2.91
CA SER A 80 -10.35 3.33 -1.88
C SER A 80 -9.95 2.82 -0.49
N GLU A 81 -9.86 1.50 -0.29
CA GLU A 81 -9.48 0.94 1.00
C GLU A 81 -8.03 1.29 1.37
N TRP A 82 -7.11 1.37 0.42
CA TRP A 82 -5.74 1.79 0.69
C TRP A 82 -5.65 3.23 1.22
N PHE A 83 -6.44 4.15 0.64
CA PHE A 83 -6.55 5.50 1.17
C PHE A 83 -7.13 5.50 2.59
N LEU A 84 -8.25 4.79 2.80
CA LEU A 84 -8.91 4.69 4.10
C LEU A 84 -7.98 4.08 5.16
N TYR A 85 -7.30 3.00 4.83
CA TYR A 85 -6.31 2.34 5.67
C TYR A 85 -5.25 3.35 6.15
N ARG A 86 -4.53 4.01 5.24
CA ARG A 86 -3.48 4.97 5.63
C ARG A 86 -4.02 6.10 6.50
N ASN A 87 -5.19 6.64 6.16
CA ASN A 87 -5.82 7.71 6.94
C ASN A 87 -6.26 7.24 8.33
N ASN A 88 -6.83 6.04 8.42
CA ASN A 88 -7.26 5.42 9.67
C ASN A 88 -6.07 5.10 10.57
N MET A 89 -4.99 4.53 10.04
CA MET A 89 -3.78 4.25 10.82
C MET A 89 -3.16 5.52 11.39
N LYS A 90 -3.04 6.58 10.57
CA LYS A 90 -2.63 7.92 11.03
C LYS A 90 -3.52 8.42 12.18
N ASN A 91 -4.85 8.36 12.01
CA ASN A 91 -5.81 8.87 13.00
C ASN A 91 -5.86 8.01 14.27
N CYS A 92 -5.68 6.68 14.16
CA CYS A 92 -5.52 5.79 15.31
C CYS A 92 -4.39 6.28 16.21
N ILE A 93 -3.23 6.62 15.63
CA ILE A 93 -2.07 7.09 16.38
C ILE A 93 -2.28 8.50 16.91
N LEU A 94 -2.86 9.42 16.14
CA LEU A 94 -3.08 10.81 16.55
C LEU A 94 -4.04 10.94 17.73
N ASN A 95 -5.15 10.20 17.70
CA ASN A 95 -6.31 10.47 18.55
C ASN A 95 -6.45 9.53 19.76
N ASN A 96 -5.56 8.54 19.91
CA ASN A 96 -5.65 7.56 20.97
C ASN A 96 -4.38 7.49 21.83
N SER A 97 -4.54 6.95 23.04
CA SER A 97 -3.39 6.48 23.82
C SER A 97 -2.70 5.32 23.10
N SER A 98 -1.40 5.10 23.31
CA SER A 98 -0.62 4.07 22.59
C SER A 98 -1.28 2.68 22.62
N LYS A 99 -1.82 2.25 23.77
CA LYS A 99 -2.53 0.96 23.88
C LYS A 99 -3.82 0.91 23.06
N LYS A 100 -4.61 2.00 23.04
CA LYS A 100 -5.84 2.10 22.25
C LYS A 100 -5.53 2.24 20.76
N ALA A 101 -4.46 2.95 20.41
CA ALA A 101 -3.97 3.08 19.04
C ALA A 101 -3.61 1.71 18.46
N LYS A 102 -2.88 0.85 19.18
CA LYS A 102 -2.53 -0.51 18.70
C LYS A 102 -3.76 -1.36 18.35
N LYS A 103 -4.78 -1.36 19.21
CA LYS A 103 -6.05 -2.06 18.92
C LYS A 103 -6.79 -1.49 17.70
N CYS A 104 -6.83 -0.17 17.58
CA CYS A 104 -7.41 0.53 16.42
C CYS A 104 -6.68 0.15 15.12
N MET A 105 -5.34 0.13 15.18
CA MET A 105 -4.49 -0.25 14.05
C MET A 105 -4.68 -1.71 13.63
N GLU A 106 -4.74 -2.64 14.58
CA GLU A 106 -5.01 -4.07 14.30
C GLU A 106 -6.34 -4.27 13.58
N TYR A 107 -7.39 -3.57 14.03
CA TYR A 107 -8.70 -3.61 13.39
C TYR A 107 -8.63 -3.18 11.92
N HIS A 108 -8.06 -2.01 11.64
CA HIS A 108 -7.96 -1.52 10.27
C HIS A 108 -6.99 -2.32 9.40
N ASN A 109 -5.94 -2.90 9.98
CA ASN A 109 -5.04 -3.79 9.27
C ASN A 109 -5.73 -5.09 8.83
N ASN A 110 -6.61 -5.65 9.68
CA ASN A 110 -7.40 -6.82 9.31
C ASN A 110 -8.41 -6.52 8.21
N MET A 111 -9.06 -5.35 8.25
CA MET A 111 -9.96 -4.90 7.17
C MET A 111 -9.22 -4.80 5.83
N PHE A 112 -8.09 -4.08 5.80
CA PHE A 112 -7.30 -3.93 4.59
C PHE A 112 -6.73 -5.26 4.09
N ARG A 113 -6.29 -6.15 5.00
CA ARG A 113 -5.87 -7.51 4.65
C ARG A 113 -6.99 -8.29 3.95
N GLY A 114 -8.23 -8.18 4.43
CA GLY A 114 -9.39 -8.79 3.79
C GLY A 114 -9.58 -8.30 2.35
N THR A 115 -9.52 -6.97 2.13
CA THR A 115 -9.61 -6.38 0.80
C THR A 115 -8.50 -6.84 -0.13
N MET A 116 -7.25 -6.89 0.35
CA MET A 116 -6.11 -7.42 -0.42
C MET A 116 -6.29 -8.90 -0.77
N ILE A 117 -6.83 -9.71 0.13
CA ILE A 117 -7.11 -11.14 -0.13
C ILE A 117 -8.17 -11.27 -1.23
N ASN A 118 -9.26 -10.50 -1.16
CA ASN A 118 -10.32 -10.54 -2.17
C ASN A 118 -9.77 -10.16 -3.55
N TYR A 119 -9.00 -9.08 -3.61
CA TYR A 119 -8.33 -8.65 -4.85
C TYR A 119 -7.38 -9.73 -5.39
N ASN A 120 -6.52 -10.30 -4.52
CA ASN A 120 -5.59 -11.37 -4.90
C ASN A 120 -6.32 -12.61 -5.44
N ASN A 121 -7.40 -13.01 -4.78
CA ASN A 121 -8.21 -14.16 -5.21
C ASN A 121 -8.84 -13.91 -6.57
N TYR A 122 -9.36 -12.70 -6.79
CA TYR A 122 -9.93 -12.30 -8.07
C TYR A 122 -8.89 -12.41 -9.20
N ILE A 123 -7.73 -11.75 -9.06
CA ILE A 123 -6.69 -11.78 -10.11
C ILE A 123 -6.13 -13.19 -10.31
N THR A 124 -5.93 -13.96 -9.23
CA THR A 124 -5.44 -15.35 -9.32
C THR A 124 -6.42 -16.23 -10.07
N ASN A 125 -7.72 -16.12 -9.80
CA ASN A 125 -8.74 -16.90 -10.51
C ASN A 125 -8.82 -16.54 -11.98
N LEU A 126 -8.62 -15.26 -12.31
CA LEU A 126 -8.60 -14.77 -13.68
C LEU A 126 -7.37 -15.27 -14.45
N THR A 127 -6.21 -15.41 -13.79
CA THR A 127 -4.93 -15.67 -14.46
C THR A 127 -4.30 -17.04 -14.20
N ARG A 128 -4.96 -17.93 -13.46
CA ARG A 128 -4.47 -19.29 -13.22
C ARG A 128 -4.40 -20.09 -14.52
N LYS A 129 -3.43 -21.00 -14.63
CA LYS A 129 -3.36 -21.98 -15.73
C LYS A 129 -4.68 -22.78 -15.81
N ASN A 130 -5.26 -22.90 -17.01
CA ASN A 130 -6.59 -23.49 -17.22
C ASN A 130 -7.67 -22.84 -16.34
N GLY A 131 -7.52 -21.53 -16.07
CA GLY A 131 -8.46 -20.71 -15.34
C GLY A 131 -9.77 -20.49 -16.10
N TYR A 132 -10.53 -19.48 -15.69
CA TYR A 132 -11.85 -19.17 -16.27
C TYR A 132 -11.81 -19.03 -17.81
N LEU A 133 -10.63 -18.78 -18.37
CA LEU A 133 -10.39 -18.50 -19.77
C LEU A 133 -9.43 -19.50 -20.47
N GLY A 134 -9.05 -20.62 -19.83
CA GLY A 134 -8.48 -21.77 -20.54
C GLY A 134 -7.10 -21.60 -21.21
N VAL A 135 -6.22 -20.74 -20.69
CA VAL A 135 -4.89 -20.48 -21.27
C VAL A 135 -3.77 -21.20 -20.51
N GLU A 136 -2.73 -21.57 -21.27
CA GLU A 136 -1.49 -22.13 -20.73
C GLU A 136 -0.61 -21.00 -20.20
N GLY A 137 -0.37 -21.01 -18.88
CA GLY A 137 0.51 -20.06 -18.22
C GLY A 137 -0.04 -19.66 -16.86
N ASP A 138 0.79 -19.74 -15.83
CA ASP A 138 0.46 -19.27 -14.49
C ASP A 138 1.08 -17.88 -14.31
N THR A 139 0.25 -16.83 -14.24
CA THR A 139 0.75 -15.48 -14.01
C THR A 139 1.13 -15.34 -12.54
N LYS A 140 2.42 -15.15 -12.27
CA LYS A 140 2.94 -15.02 -10.90
C LYS A 140 2.96 -13.56 -10.48
N PHE A 141 2.43 -13.28 -9.30
CA PHE A 141 2.43 -11.95 -8.69
C PHE A 141 3.34 -11.93 -7.46
N ASP A 142 4.08 -10.84 -7.26
CA ASP A 142 4.74 -10.54 -5.97
C ASP A 142 3.78 -9.77 -5.03
N PHE A 143 2.50 -10.13 -5.07
CA PHE A 143 1.46 -9.56 -4.22
C PHE A 143 1.02 -10.62 -3.21
N LYS A 144 1.52 -10.51 -1.97
CA LYS A 144 1.26 -11.47 -0.89
C LYS A 144 0.53 -10.77 0.27
N PRO A 145 -0.81 -10.78 0.29
CA PRO A 145 -1.61 -10.03 1.26
C PRO A 145 -1.23 -10.26 2.73
N ALA A 146 -0.92 -11.50 3.11
CA ALA A 146 -0.56 -11.85 4.48
C ALA A 146 0.77 -11.23 4.91
N ASP A 147 1.79 -11.29 4.05
CA ASP A 147 3.12 -10.74 4.31
C ASP A 147 3.08 -9.22 4.35
N ILE A 148 2.37 -8.62 3.38
CA ILE A 148 2.16 -7.17 3.29
C ILE A 148 1.46 -6.66 4.56
N ALA A 149 0.34 -7.28 4.95
CA ALA A 149 -0.41 -6.88 6.14
C ALA A 149 0.41 -7.01 7.43
N THR A 150 1.27 -8.04 7.54
CA THR A 150 2.16 -8.21 8.69
C THR A 150 3.16 -7.06 8.77
N LYS A 151 3.88 -6.78 7.69
CA LYS A 151 4.90 -5.72 7.64
C LYS A 151 4.31 -4.33 7.84
N LEU A 152 3.14 -4.07 7.26
CA LEU A 152 2.43 -2.80 7.47
C LEU A 152 2.05 -2.60 8.94
N ASN A 153 1.52 -3.65 9.59
CA ASN A 153 1.16 -3.57 11.01
C ASN A 153 2.38 -3.30 11.89
N GLU A 154 3.49 -3.99 11.63
CA GLU A 154 4.77 -3.77 12.32
C GLU A 154 5.27 -2.33 12.13
N ALA A 155 5.25 -1.82 10.91
CA ALA A 155 5.67 -0.45 10.60
C ALA A 155 4.81 0.59 11.35
N TYR A 156 3.49 0.43 11.36
CA TYR A 156 2.61 1.35 12.08
C TYR A 156 2.70 1.21 13.60
N PHE A 157 2.98 0.03 14.13
CA PHE A 157 3.26 -0.17 15.55
C PHE A 157 4.54 0.56 15.97
N ASN A 158 5.60 0.44 15.16
CA ASN A 158 6.84 1.17 15.35
C ASN A 158 6.62 2.69 15.20
N ALA A 159 5.81 3.11 14.23
CA ALA A 159 5.43 4.51 14.04
C ALA A 159 4.66 5.07 15.25
N ASN A 160 3.76 4.30 15.85
CA ASN A 160 3.07 4.67 17.08
C ASN A 160 4.04 4.85 18.26
N ASP A 161 4.99 3.92 18.42
CA ASP A 161 5.96 3.96 19.51
C ASP A 161 6.99 5.11 19.34
N ALA A 162 7.30 5.49 18.10
CA ALA A 162 8.07 6.67 17.75
C ALA A 162 7.26 7.96 17.98
N ALA A 163 6.03 8.01 17.49
CA ALA A 163 5.11 9.14 17.61
C ALA A 163 4.80 9.51 19.07
N GLY A 164 4.80 8.55 19.98
CA GLY A 164 4.63 8.78 21.42
C GLY A 164 5.75 9.62 22.08
N ARG A 165 6.84 9.88 21.36
CA ARG A 165 8.01 10.65 21.84
C ARG A 165 8.16 12.01 21.17
N MET A 166 7.35 12.24 20.14
CA MET A 166 7.34 13.47 19.37
C MET A 166 6.45 14.51 20.02
N LYS A 167 6.79 15.79 19.87
CA LYS A 167 5.85 16.88 20.20
C LYS A 167 4.68 16.86 19.23
N ALA A 168 3.56 17.49 19.59
CA ALA A 168 2.31 17.44 18.84
C ALA A 168 2.47 17.79 17.34
N ASP A 169 3.22 18.85 17.00
CA ASP A 169 3.44 19.26 15.62
C ASP A 169 4.32 18.26 14.86
N GLN A 170 5.44 17.83 15.46
CA GLN A 170 6.33 16.81 14.90
C GLN A 170 5.58 15.50 14.64
N LYS A 171 4.70 15.09 15.56
CA LYS A 171 3.86 13.90 15.42
C LYS A 171 2.92 14.03 14.22
N ARG A 172 2.29 15.19 14.05
CA ARG A 172 1.40 15.47 12.91
C ARG A 172 2.17 15.44 11.59
N ASP A 173 3.34 16.05 11.53
CA ASP A 173 4.17 16.08 10.32
C ASP A 173 4.71 14.68 9.98
N PHE A 174 5.21 13.95 10.97
CA PHE A 174 5.72 12.59 10.80
C PHE A 174 4.64 11.65 10.25
N LEU A 175 3.45 11.64 10.87
CA LEU A 175 2.36 10.79 10.43
C LEU A 175 1.68 11.33 9.15
N GLY A 176 1.79 12.63 8.87
CA GLY A 176 1.31 13.23 7.64
C GLY A 176 2.01 12.68 6.40
N GLN A 177 3.28 12.26 6.52
CA GLN A 177 4.05 11.66 5.42
C GLN A 177 3.42 10.37 4.90
N THR A 178 2.67 9.63 5.72
CA THR A 178 1.98 8.41 5.27
C THR A 178 0.89 8.73 4.23
N MET A 179 0.38 9.96 4.23
CA MET A 179 -0.65 10.44 3.31
C MET A 179 -0.11 11.11 2.04
N SER A 180 1.21 11.18 1.88
CA SER A 180 1.84 11.76 0.68
C SER A 180 1.37 11.09 -0.62
N ASP A 181 1.43 11.84 -1.72
CA ASP A 181 1.10 11.35 -3.07
C ASP A 181 2.02 10.21 -3.52
N ASP A 182 3.25 10.16 -3.03
CA ASP A 182 4.17 9.04 -3.26
C ASP A 182 3.57 7.69 -2.85
N ASN A 183 2.74 7.69 -1.80
CA ASN A 183 2.09 6.50 -1.26
C ASN A 183 0.68 6.31 -1.84
N LYS A 184 0.18 7.22 -2.70
CA LYS A 184 -1.11 7.05 -3.37
C LYS A 184 -0.98 6.02 -4.49
N LEU A 185 -1.97 5.15 -4.64
CA LEU A 185 -2.07 4.29 -5.80
C LEU A 185 -2.25 5.12 -7.07
N THR A 186 -1.63 4.66 -8.15
CA THR A 186 -1.72 5.23 -9.48
C THR A 186 -3.10 4.92 -10.05
N PRO A 187 -3.79 5.90 -10.68
CA PRO A 187 -5.11 5.65 -11.25
C PRO A 187 -5.11 4.46 -12.22
N TYR A 188 -6.11 3.58 -12.12
CA TYR A 188 -6.20 2.35 -12.92
C TYR A 188 -5.98 2.59 -14.43
N ALA A 189 -6.57 3.65 -14.98
CA ALA A 189 -6.46 3.99 -16.40
C ALA A 189 -5.02 4.25 -16.88
N GLN A 190 -4.11 4.61 -15.98
CA GLN A 190 -2.68 4.80 -16.29
C GLN A 190 -1.90 3.48 -16.24
N LEU A 191 -2.35 2.53 -15.41
CA LEU A 191 -1.72 1.21 -15.27
C LEU A 191 -2.21 0.21 -16.32
N ALA A 192 -3.45 0.35 -16.77
CA ALA A 192 -4.14 -0.60 -17.65
C ALA A 192 -3.99 -0.27 -19.14
N GLN A 193 -2.87 0.36 -19.54
CA GLN A 193 -2.58 0.67 -20.94
C GLN A 193 -2.39 -0.64 -21.73
#